data_AF-A0AAI9EGH6-F1
#
_entry.id   AF-A0AAI9EGH6-F1
#
_cell.length_a   1.000
_cell.length_b   1.000
_cell.length_c   1.000
_cell.angle_alpha   90.00
_cell.angle_beta   90.00
_cell.angle_gamma   90.00
#
_symmetry.space_group_name_H-M   'P 1'
#
loop_
_entity.id
_entity.type
_entity.pdbx_description
1 polymer ?
#
loop_
_entity_poly.entity_id
_entity_poly.type
_entity_poly.pdbx_seq_one_letter_code
_entity_poly.pdbx_strand_id
1 'polypeptide(L)'
;MIYATSFSEGLKPDPELKVSEWANEYRVLAPTAASEPGKWRTERTPYLKEIMDSLSPSSPTEKIVFMKGAQIGGTEAGNNWIGYIIDQTPGPMLVVQPTVEMGKRWSKGRFAPLIESTPCLKSKVKDPRSRDSGNTVQSKEFPGGIVVITGANSSVGLRSMPVKYLFLDEIDAYPGDSGGVLSHL
;
A
#
# COMPACT_ATOMS: atom_id res chain seq x y z
N MET A 1 -3.49 21.80 22.93
CA MET A 1 -4.14 21.84 21.60
C MET A 1 -3.94 20.56 20.79
N ILE A 2 -2.81 19.84 20.86
CA ILE A 2 -2.52 18.62 20.07
C ILE A 2 -3.54 17.48 20.30
N TYR A 3 -3.98 17.27 21.55
CA TYR A 3 -4.95 16.20 21.88
C TYR A 3 -6.35 16.43 21.29
N ALA A 4 -6.81 17.67 21.22
CA ALA A 4 -8.13 18.00 20.67
C ALA A 4 -8.20 17.77 19.16
N THR A 5 -7.13 18.10 18.44
CA THR A 5 -7.02 17.86 16.99
C THR A 5 -7.01 16.37 16.69
N SER A 6 -6.15 15.60 17.37
CA SER A 6 -6.04 14.14 17.16
C SER A 6 -7.35 13.41 17.51
N PHE A 7 -8.02 13.83 18.59
CA PHE A 7 -9.33 13.29 18.98
C PHE A 7 -10.41 13.59 17.94
N SER A 8 -10.45 14.82 17.42
CA SER A 8 -11.42 15.22 16.39
C SER A 8 -11.18 14.51 15.06
N GLU A 9 -9.92 14.24 14.70
CA GLU A 9 -9.57 13.45 13.52
C GLU A 9 -10.02 12.00 13.65
N GLY A 10 -9.87 11.39 14.83
CA GLY A 10 -10.34 10.02 15.08
C GLY A 10 -11.86 9.86 15.13
N LEU A 11 -12.63 10.95 15.30
CA LEU A 11 -14.09 10.96 15.27
C LEU A 11 -14.68 11.11 13.86
N LYS A 12 -13.85 11.39 12.84
CA LYS A 12 -14.37 11.52 11.47
C LYS A 12 -14.84 10.15 10.98
N PRO A 13 -16.04 10.09 10.36
CA PRO A 13 -16.52 8.86 9.74
C PRO A 13 -15.57 8.41 8.62
N ASP A 14 -15.65 7.13 8.26
CA ASP A 14 -14.84 6.60 7.18
C ASP A 14 -15.03 7.45 5.90
N PRO A 15 -13.95 7.76 5.18
CA PRO A 15 -14.01 8.59 3.98
C PRO A 15 -14.99 8.02 2.95
N GLU A 16 -15.88 8.86 2.42
CA GLU A 16 -16.77 8.49 1.30
C GLU A 16 -16.02 8.28 -0.03
N LEU A 17 -14.74 8.65 -0.07
CA LEU A 17 -13.87 8.57 -1.24
C LEU A 17 -13.41 7.13 -1.48
N LYS A 18 -13.65 6.58 -2.68
CA LYS A 18 -13.16 5.24 -3.03
C LYS A 18 -11.69 5.27 -3.45
N VAL A 19 -11.03 4.12 -3.42
CA VAL A 19 -9.60 4.01 -3.81
C VAL A 19 -9.36 4.50 -5.24
N SER A 20 -10.24 4.19 -6.20
CA SER A 20 -10.06 4.65 -7.59
C SER A 20 -10.22 6.16 -7.74
N GLU A 21 -11.09 6.76 -6.94
CA GLU A 21 -11.36 8.20 -6.92
C GLU A 21 -10.20 8.95 -6.27
N TRP A 22 -9.71 8.46 -5.13
CA TRP A 22 -8.48 8.95 -4.51
C TRP A 22 -7.29 8.87 -5.47
N ALA A 23 -7.14 7.76 -6.18
CA ALA A 23 -6.07 7.63 -7.17
C ALA A 23 -6.23 8.67 -8.30
N ASN A 24 -7.43 8.83 -8.84
CA ASN A 24 -7.70 9.88 -9.83
C ASN A 24 -7.46 11.29 -9.30
N GLU A 25 -7.64 11.54 -8.01
CA GLU A 25 -7.53 12.89 -7.44
C GLU A 25 -6.08 13.24 -7.06
N TYR A 26 -5.41 12.33 -6.35
CA TYR A 26 -4.14 12.59 -5.68
C TYR A 26 -2.95 11.87 -6.30
N ARG A 27 -3.12 10.66 -6.87
CA ARG A 27 -1.98 9.83 -7.27
C ARG A 27 -1.21 10.45 -8.43
N VAL A 28 0.09 10.57 -8.23
CA VAL A 28 1.05 10.94 -9.28
C VAL A 28 1.97 9.75 -9.58
N LEU A 29 2.22 9.52 -10.87
CA LEU A 29 3.16 8.56 -11.40
C LEU A 29 4.49 9.25 -11.65
N ALA A 30 5.50 8.89 -10.87
CA ALA A 30 6.85 9.42 -11.01
C ALA A 30 7.48 8.97 -12.35
N PRO A 31 8.23 9.83 -13.05
CA PRO A 31 8.91 9.46 -14.30
C PRO A 31 9.89 8.29 -14.17
N THR A 32 10.43 8.12 -12.97
CA THR A 32 11.36 7.02 -12.63
C THR A 32 10.67 5.67 -12.45
N ALA A 33 9.34 5.66 -12.27
CA ALA A 33 8.56 4.48 -11.95
C ALA A 33 7.51 4.13 -13.01
N ALA A 34 7.19 5.03 -13.95
CA ALA A 34 6.12 4.85 -14.92
C ALA A 34 6.52 5.27 -16.34
N SER A 35 6.03 4.52 -17.32
CA SER A 35 6.18 4.83 -18.75
C SER A 35 5.35 6.04 -19.19
N GLU A 36 4.24 6.32 -18.48
CA GLU A 36 3.43 7.52 -18.66
C GLU A 36 3.47 8.32 -17.33
N PRO A 37 4.41 9.27 -17.19
CA PRO A 37 4.50 10.08 -15.99
C PRO A 37 3.32 11.06 -15.89
N GLY A 38 2.98 11.45 -14.67
CA GLY A 38 1.94 12.43 -14.40
C GLY A 38 0.78 11.88 -13.59
N LYS A 39 -0.37 12.54 -13.65
CA LYS A 39 -1.52 12.19 -12.82
C LYS A 39 -2.11 10.84 -13.23
N TRP A 40 -2.39 9.97 -12.25
CA TRP A 40 -3.07 8.70 -12.49
C TRP A 40 -4.46 8.95 -13.10
N ARG A 41 -4.83 8.12 -14.07
CA ARG A 41 -6.14 8.14 -14.72
C ARG A 41 -6.67 6.72 -14.80
N THR A 42 -7.66 6.41 -13.97
CA THR A 42 -8.34 5.11 -13.94
C THR A 42 -8.98 4.79 -15.29
N GLU A 43 -9.39 5.79 -16.07
CA GLU A 43 -9.88 5.61 -17.45
C GLU A 43 -8.88 4.93 -18.39
N ARG A 44 -7.57 4.98 -18.09
CA ARG A 44 -6.54 4.25 -18.86
C ARG A 44 -6.51 2.76 -18.52
N THR A 45 -7.04 2.38 -17.36
CA THR A 45 -7.09 1.00 -16.84
C THR A 45 -8.48 0.73 -16.24
N PRO A 46 -9.57 0.86 -17.02
CA PRO A 46 -10.94 0.85 -16.48
C PRO A 46 -11.27 -0.45 -15.76
N TYR A 47 -10.65 -1.56 -16.16
CA TYR A 47 -10.77 -2.87 -15.53
C TYR A 47 -10.20 -2.94 -14.10
N LEU A 48 -9.35 -1.98 -13.68
CA LEU A 48 -8.87 -1.89 -12.30
C LEU A 48 -9.83 -1.12 -11.38
N LYS A 49 -10.81 -0.40 -11.92
CA LYS A 49 -11.71 0.45 -11.14
C LYS A 49 -12.47 -0.34 -10.09
N GLU A 50 -13.16 -1.39 -10.50
CA GLU A 50 -13.98 -2.22 -9.61
C GLU A 50 -13.14 -2.91 -8.54
N ILE A 51 -11.95 -3.37 -8.91
CA ILE A 51 -10.98 -4.00 -8.00
C ILE A 51 -10.54 -2.99 -6.94
N MET A 52 -10.14 -1.78 -7.34
CA MET A 52 -9.77 -0.71 -6.42
C MET A 52 -10.93 -0.29 -5.54
N ASP A 53 -12.12 -0.09 -6.11
CA ASP A 53 -13.30 0.33 -5.35
C ASP A 53 -13.70 -0.72 -4.32
N SER A 54 -13.55 -2.01 -4.64
CA SER A 54 -13.81 -3.11 -3.71
C SER A 54 -12.81 -3.17 -2.53
N LEU A 55 -11.62 -2.58 -2.67
CA LEU A 55 -10.61 -2.44 -1.61
C LEU A 55 -10.89 -1.26 -0.66
N SER A 56 -11.90 -0.43 -0.94
CA SER A 56 -12.26 0.73 -0.12
C SER A 56 -12.93 0.30 1.19
N PRO A 57 -12.78 1.03 2.31
CA PRO A 57 -13.42 0.71 3.60
C PRO A 57 -14.95 0.61 3.54
N SER A 58 -15.57 1.31 2.59
CA SER A 58 -17.02 1.26 2.34
C SER A 58 -17.49 -0.04 1.69
N SER A 59 -16.57 -0.86 1.18
CA SER A 59 -16.87 -2.18 0.64
C SER A 59 -17.05 -3.19 1.79
N PRO A 60 -18.08 -4.05 1.76
CA PRO A 60 -18.22 -5.15 2.72
C PRO A 60 -17.22 -6.29 2.46
N THR A 61 -16.38 -6.18 1.43
CA THR A 61 -15.48 -7.26 0.99
C THR A 61 -14.20 -7.26 1.82
N GLU A 62 -13.97 -8.34 2.56
CA GLU A 62 -12.76 -8.51 3.38
C GLU A 62 -11.57 -9.10 2.59
N LYS A 63 -11.85 -9.92 1.57
CA LYS A 63 -10.83 -10.62 0.78
C LYS A 63 -11.11 -10.50 -0.71
N ILE A 64 -10.11 -10.01 -1.44
CA ILE A 64 -10.15 -9.86 -2.90
C ILE A 64 -9.01 -10.68 -3.49
N VAL A 65 -9.35 -11.58 -4.40
CA VAL A 65 -8.38 -12.38 -5.13
C VAL A 65 -8.42 -11.95 -6.59
N PHE A 66 -7.32 -11.37 -7.06
CA PHE A 66 -7.19 -10.88 -8.43
C PHE A 66 -6.34 -11.83 -9.27
N MET A 67 -7.01 -12.72 -10.00
CA MET A 67 -6.37 -13.55 -11.02
C MET A 67 -6.11 -12.71 -12.27
N LYS A 68 -4.84 -12.54 -12.63
CA LYS A 68 -4.43 -11.63 -13.70
C LYS A 68 -3.33 -12.19 -14.60
N GLY A 69 -3.26 -11.67 -15.81
CA GLY A 69 -2.06 -11.79 -16.65
C GLY A 69 -0.89 -10.94 -16.11
N ALA A 70 0.29 -11.14 -16.68
CA ALA A 70 1.46 -10.31 -16.38
C ALA A 70 1.25 -8.86 -16.88
N GLN A 71 1.85 -7.89 -16.17
CA GLN A 71 1.93 -6.48 -16.58
C GLN A 71 0.59 -5.73 -16.80
N ILE A 72 -0.54 -6.23 -16.28
CA ILE A 72 -1.83 -5.53 -16.42
C ILE A 72 -2.10 -4.47 -15.34
N GLY A 73 -1.09 -4.03 -14.60
CA GLY A 73 -1.25 -2.96 -13.60
C GLY A 73 -1.78 -3.39 -12.23
N GLY A 74 -1.82 -4.70 -11.92
CA GLY A 74 -2.24 -5.20 -10.60
C GLY A 74 -1.42 -4.62 -9.43
N THR A 75 -0.10 -4.54 -9.58
CA THR A 75 0.78 -3.89 -8.60
C THR A 75 0.44 -2.40 -8.44
N GLU A 76 0.04 -1.70 -9.50
CA GLU A 76 -0.35 -0.29 -9.37
C GLU A 76 -1.69 -0.10 -8.68
N ALA A 77 -2.65 -1.02 -8.85
CA ALA A 77 -3.87 -1.05 -8.04
C ALA A 77 -3.53 -1.25 -6.54
N GLY A 78 -2.61 -2.17 -6.22
CA GLY A 78 -2.08 -2.34 -4.87
C GLY A 78 -1.37 -1.09 -4.34
N ASN A 79 -0.54 -0.44 -5.16
CA ASN A 79 0.12 0.82 -4.80
C ASN A 79 -0.89 1.94 -4.51
N ASN A 80 -1.98 2.02 -5.29
CA ASN A 80 -3.06 2.99 -5.06
C ASN A 80 -3.78 2.70 -3.74
N TRP A 81 -4.04 1.44 -3.43
CA TRP A 81 -4.64 1.04 -2.16
C TRP A 81 -3.74 1.36 -0.96
N ILE A 82 -2.43 1.10 -1.05
CA ILE A 82 -1.47 1.47 0.00
C ILE A 82 -1.47 2.98 0.22
N GLY A 83 -1.43 3.77 -0.87
CA GLY A 83 -1.50 5.22 -0.79
C GLY A 83 -2.79 5.71 -0.14
N TYR A 84 -3.92 5.14 -0.54
CA TYR A 84 -5.22 5.41 0.07
C TYR A 84 -5.21 5.10 1.57
N ILE A 85 -4.66 3.96 2.01
CA ILE A 85 -4.57 3.60 3.43
C ILE A 85 -3.77 4.63 4.22
N ILE A 86 -2.59 5.02 3.73
CA ILE A 86 -1.74 6.02 4.40
C ILE A 86 -2.47 7.37 4.55
N ASP A 87 -3.25 7.75 3.54
CA ASP A 87 -3.87 9.06 3.49
C ASP A 87 -5.23 9.10 4.22
N GLN A 88 -6.07 8.10 4.00
CA GLN A 88 -7.50 8.16 4.29
C GLN A 88 -7.90 7.26 5.46
N THR A 89 -7.25 6.11 5.64
CA THR A 89 -7.56 5.16 6.72
C THR A 89 -6.31 4.54 7.36
N PRO A 90 -5.47 5.35 8.05
CA PRO A 90 -4.19 4.90 8.58
C PRO A 90 -4.34 3.66 9.48
N GLY A 91 -3.43 2.71 9.31
CA GLY A 91 -3.39 1.50 10.12
C GLY A 91 -2.17 0.63 9.79
N PRO A 92 -1.97 -0.46 10.54
CA PRO A 92 -0.89 -1.41 10.29
C PRO A 92 -1.16 -2.22 9.03
N MET A 93 -0.26 -2.14 8.06
CA MET A 93 -0.34 -2.84 6.78
C MET A 93 0.90 -3.71 6.54
N LEU A 94 0.69 -4.94 6.09
CA LEU A 94 1.75 -5.85 5.66
C LEU A 94 1.70 -6.02 4.14
N VAL A 95 2.81 -5.74 3.47
CA VAL A 95 3.03 -6.00 2.05
C VAL A 95 3.98 -7.19 1.92
N VAL A 96 3.52 -8.24 1.25
CA VAL A 96 4.30 -9.45 0.98
C VAL A 96 4.61 -9.53 -0.51
N GLN A 97 5.89 -9.69 -0.79
CA GLN A 97 6.43 -9.91 -2.13
C GLN A 97 7.02 -11.33 -2.19
N PRO A 98 7.35 -11.89 -3.36
CA PRO A 98 7.86 -13.27 -3.43
C PRO A 98 9.11 -13.50 -2.59
N THR A 99 10.02 -12.53 -2.56
CA THR A 99 11.22 -12.53 -1.71
C THR A 99 11.44 -11.19 -1.02
N VAL A 100 12.20 -11.20 0.08
CA VAL A 100 12.62 -9.98 0.79
C VAL A 100 13.36 -9.02 -0.15
N GLU A 101 14.20 -9.55 -1.04
CA GLU A 101 14.95 -8.79 -2.03
C GLU A 101 14.02 -8.09 -3.03
N MET A 102 12.98 -8.79 -3.51
CA MET A 102 11.95 -8.20 -4.37
C MET A 102 11.17 -7.11 -3.62
N GLY A 103 10.83 -7.34 -2.35
CA GLY A 103 10.23 -6.33 -1.49
C GLY A 103 11.09 -5.06 -1.35
N LYS A 104 12.39 -5.22 -1.11
CA LYS A 104 13.34 -4.09 -1.07
C LYS A 104 13.42 -3.35 -2.41
N ARG A 105 13.40 -4.08 -3.54
CA ARG A 105 13.43 -3.50 -4.88
C ARG A 105 12.16 -2.71 -5.18
N TRP A 106 10.99 -3.29 -4.91
CA TRP A 106 9.70 -2.62 -5.05
C TRP A 106 9.61 -1.37 -4.16
N SER A 107 10.05 -1.47 -2.90
CA SER A 107 10.05 -0.33 -1.98
C SER A 107 10.82 0.87 -2.51
N LYS A 108 12.03 0.63 -3.02
CA LYS A 108 12.89 1.70 -3.58
C LYS A 108 12.40 2.20 -4.94
N GLY A 109 11.95 1.28 -5.81
CA GLY A 109 11.66 1.58 -7.22
C GLY A 109 10.23 2.04 -7.50
N ARG A 110 9.28 1.74 -6.60
CA ARG A 110 7.85 2.03 -6.80
C ARG A 110 7.26 2.78 -5.61
N PHE A 111 7.41 2.25 -4.40
CA PHE A 111 6.73 2.80 -3.23
C PHE A 111 7.31 4.14 -2.77
N ALA A 112 8.63 4.27 -2.68
CA ALA A 112 9.26 5.56 -2.34
C ALA A 112 8.95 6.65 -3.38
N PRO A 113 9.06 6.40 -4.71
CA PRO A 113 8.62 7.36 -5.72
C PRO A 113 7.13 7.72 -5.62
N LEU A 114 6.25 6.77 -5.26
CA LEU A 114 4.83 7.05 -5.01
C LEU A 114 4.66 8.09 -3.88
N ILE A 115 5.32 7.86 -2.75
CA ILE A 115 5.27 8.77 -1.59
C ILE A 115 5.83 10.15 -1.98
N GLU A 116 6.97 10.20 -2.64
CA GLU A 116 7.65 11.45 -2.98
C GLU A 116 6.89 12.30 -4.02
N SER A 117 6.20 11.64 -4.96
CA SER A 117 5.47 12.31 -6.03
C SER A 117 4.04 12.68 -5.66
N THR A 118 3.48 12.09 -4.60
CA THR A 118 2.09 12.32 -4.16
C THR A 118 2.08 13.25 -2.94
N PRO A 119 1.66 14.53 -3.06
CA PRO A 119 1.83 15.53 -2.01
C PRO A 119 1.22 15.17 -0.65
N CYS A 120 0.02 14.58 -0.63
CA CYS A 120 -0.63 14.17 0.62
C CYS A 120 0.19 13.10 1.36
N LEU A 121 0.75 12.13 0.64
CA LEU A 121 1.61 11.09 1.22
C LEU A 121 2.94 11.64 1.70
N LYS A 122 3.58 12.49 0.89
CA LYS A 122 4.86 13.14 1.25
C LYS A 122 4.76 13.94 2.54
N SER A 123 3.62 14.56 2.81
CA SER A 123 3.39 15.31 4.05
C SER A 123 3.25 14.43 5.29
N LYS A 124 2.87 13.15 5.13
CA LYS A 124 2.58 12.21 6.22
C LYS A 124 3.74 11.27 6.52
N VAL A 125 4.45 10.81 5.49
CA VAL A 125 5.59 9.89 5.66
C VAL A 125 6.86 10.71 5.83
N LYS A 126 7.52 10.56 6.99
CA LYS A 126 8.73 11.31 7.32
C LYS A 126 9.88 11.01 6.34
N ASP A 127 10.76 11.99 6.12
CA ASP A 127 11.99 11.77 5.36
C ASP A 127 12.84 10.68 6.04
N PRO A 128 13.26 9.62 5.32
CA PRO A 128 14.14 8.58 5.87
C PRO A 128 15.44 9.11 6.50
N ARG A 129 15.93 10.27 6.05
CA ARG A 129 17.16 10.92 6.55
C ARG A 129 16.94 11.66 7.88
N SER A 130 15.70 11.82 8.32
CA SER A 130 15.41 12.41 9.63
C SER A 130 15.90 11.47 10.73
N ARG A 131 16.51 12.04 11.78
CA ARG A 131 17.08 11.29 12.93
C ARG A 131 16.05 10.39 13.64
N ASP A 132 14.77 10.75 13.57
CA ASP A 132 13.65 10.04 14.22
C ASP A 132 12.61 9.56 13.20
N SER A 133 13.06 9.09 12.02
CA SER A 133 12.15 8.80 10.91
C SER A 133 11.34 7.51 11.11
N GLY A 134 11.81 6.53 11.87
CA GLY A 134 11.24 5.16 11.91
C GLY A 134 11.26 4.46 10.54
N ASN A 135 11.78 5.12 9.51
CA ASN A 135 11.59 4.78 8.11
C ASN A 135 12.82 4.06 7.58
N THR A 136 12.62 2.80 7.21
CA THR A 136 13.64 1.98 6.57
C THR A 136 13.23 1.64 5.14
N VAL A 137 14.01 0.82 4.45
CA VAL A 137 13.58 0.27 3.15
C VAL A 137 12.38 -0.65 3.31
N GLN A 138 12.22 -1.31 4.46
CA GLN A 138 11.17 -2.31 4.68
C GLN A 138 10.05 -1.83 5.60
N SER A 139 10.14 -0.60 6.12
CA SER A 139 9.13 -0.02 6.99
C SER A 139 8.94 1.45 6.64
N LYS A 140 7.68 1.87 6.51
CA LYS A 140 7.27 3.28 6.43
C LYS A 140 6.26 3.58 7.52
N GLU A 141 6.65 4.36 8.51
CA GLU A 141 5.81 4.89 9.58
C GLU A 141 5.18 6.23 9.17
N PHE A 142 3.93 6.41 9.59
CA PHE A 142 3.14 7.62 9.37
C PHE A 142 2.15 7.79 10.54
N PRO A 143 1.57 8.99 10.74
CA PRO A 143 0.58 9.19 11.79
C PRO A 143 -0.56 8.18 11.70
N GLY A 144 -0.75 7.39 12.76
CA GLY A 144 -1.80 6.37 12.85
C GLY A 144 -1.52 5.02 12.19
N GLY A 145 -0.33 4.80 11.59
CA GLY A 145 -0.05 3.52 10.94
C GLY A 145 1.40 3.27 10.52
N ILE A 146 1.59 2.09 9.94
CA ILE A 146 2.88 1.62 9.45
C ILE A 146 2.64 0.67 8.28
N VAL A 147 3.47 0.78 7.24
CA VAL A 147 3.56 -0.20 6.15
C VAL A 147 4.85 -0.99 6.33
N VAL A 148 4.74 -2.30 6.58
CA VAL A 148 5.87 -3.23 6.68
C VAL A 148 5.93 -4.09 5.43
N ILE A 149 7.14 -4.32 4.93
CA ILE A 149 7.41 -4.98 3.64
C ILE A 149 8.29 -6.20 3.90
N THR A 150 7.77 -7.38 3.57
CA THR A 150 8.47 -8.66 3.74
C THR A 150 8.40 -9.52 2.49
N GLY A 151 9.18 -10.61 2.49
CA GLY A 151 9.10 -11.67 1.51
C GLY A 151 8.30 -12.87 2.04
N ALA A 152 7.63 -13.59 1.14
CA ALA A 152 6.99 -14.88 1.46
C ALA A 152 8.01 -15.92 1.96
N ASN A 153 9.28 -15.77 1.58
CA ASN A 153 10.40 -16.58 2.06
C ASN A 153 10.86 -16.23 3.50
N SER A 154 10.25 -15.26 4.19
CA SER A 154 10.62 -14.86 5.54
C SER A 154 9.53 -15.17 6.56
N SER A 155 9.62 -16.34 7.19
CA SER A 155 8.68 -16.80 8.21
C SER A 155 8.67 -15.93 9.49
N VAL A 156 9.78 -15.22 9.76
CA VAL A 156 9.87 -14.24 10.86
C VAL A 156 9.09 -12.97 10.49
N GLY A 157 9.28 -12.45 9.27
CA GLY A 157 8.57 -11.23 8.82
C GLY A 157 7.06 -11.42 8.69
N LEU A 158 6.58 -12.63 8.38
CA LEU A 158 5.15 -12.93 8.30
C LEU A 158 4.45 -12.98 9.68
N ARG A 159 5.20 -13.16 10.77
CA ARG A 159 4.66 -13.30 12.14
C ARG A 159 5.00 -12.12 13.06
N SER A 160 5.59 -11.06 12.52
CA SER A 160 6.25 -10.05 13.35
C SER A 160 5.31 -8.99 13.93
N MET A 161 4.07 -8.83 13.43
CA MET A 161 3.19 -7.74 13.87
C MET A 161 1.69 -8.04 13.67
N PRO A 162 0.81 -7.37 14.42
CA PRO A 162 -0.62 -7.30 14.08
C PRO A 162 -0.82 -6.62 12.72
N VAL A 163 -1.72 -7.16 11.89
CA VAL A 163 -1.99 -6.67 10.53
C VAL A 163 -3.48 -6.33 10.40
N LYS A 164 -3.79 -5.07 10.03
CA LYS A 164 -5.15 -4.66 9.65
C LYS A 164 -5.38 -4.84 8.14
N TYR A 165 -4.37 -4.51 7.34
CA TYR A 165 -4.42 -4.61 5.88
C TYR A 165 -3.30 -5.51 5.35
N LEU A 166 -3.63 -6.48 4.50
CA LEU A 166 -2.67 -7.41 3.92
C LEU A 166 -2.68 -7.29 2.40
N PHE A 167 -1.51 -7.00 1.80
CA PHE A 167 -1.32 -7.01 0.36
C PHE A 167 -0.31 -8.09 -0.02
N LEU A 168 -0.77 -9.11 -0.74
CA LEU A 168 0.04 -10.20 -1.27
C LEU A 168 0.21 -10.01 -2.77
N ASP A 169 1.39 -9.61 -3.23
CA ASP A 169 1.69 -9.43 -4.66
C ASP A 169 2.39 -10.67 -5.22
N GLU A 170 2.14 -11.01 -6.48
CA GLU A 170 2.77 -12.14 -7.21
C GLU A 170 2.77 -13.48 -6.43
N ILE A 171 1.62 -13.86 -5.86
CA ILE A 171 1.45 -15.07 -5.04
C ILE A 171 1.88 -16.34 -5.77
N ASP A 172 1.69 -16.40 -7.08
CA ASP A 172 2.09 -17.52 -7.95
C ASP A 172 3.60 -17.76 -7.97
N ALA A 173 4.41 -16.74 -7.63
CA ALA A 173 5.86 -16.83 -7.52
C ALA A 173 6.35 -17.15 -6.10
N TYR A 174 5.46 -17.38 -5.14
CA TYR A 174 5.86 -17.67 -3.76
C TYR A 174 6.54 -19.05 -3.69
N PRO A 175 7.59 -19.20 -2.86
CA PRO A 175 8.22 -20.49 -2.68
C PRO A 175 7.17 -21.49 -2.18
N GLY A 176 7.01 -22.60 -2.92
CA GLY A 176 6.00 -23.62 -2.65
C GLY A 176 5.95 -23.99 -1.18
N ASP A 177 4.74 -23.92 -0.62
CA ASP A 177 4.35 -24.03 0.79
C ASP A 177 5.46 -24.49 1.74
N SER A 178 6.32 -23.56 2.16
CA SER A 178 7.37 -23.82 3.17
C SER A 178 6.88 -23.51 4.59
N GLY A 179 5.61 -23.85 4.90
CA GLY A 179 5.18 -23.97 6.29
C GLY A 179 3.71 -23.75 6.65
N GLY A 180 2.75 -23.90 5.73
CA GLY A 180 1.31 -23.78 6.02
C GLY A 180 0.82 -22.36 6.37
N VAL A 181 1.73 -21.38 6.46
CA VAL A 181 1.44 -20.02 6.94
C VAL A 181 0.55 -19.23 5.97
N LEU A 182 0.67 -19.47 4.66
CA LEU A 182 -0.09 -18.76 3.64
C LEU A 182 -1.55 -19.22 3.53
N SER A 183 -1.86 -20.44 3.98
CA SER A 183 -3.23 -20.98 3.99
C SER A 183 -4.12 -20.41 5.09
N HIS A 184 -3.52 -19.70 6.06
CA HIS A 184 -4.17 -19.13 7.23
C HIS A 184 -4.15 -17.58 7.26
N LEU A 185 -3.66 -16.93 6.19
CA LEU A 185 -3.67 -15.48 5.98
C LEU A 185 -4.80 -15.06 5.02
#